data_AF-A0A7Z3CF81-F1
#
_entry.id   AF-A0A7Z3CF81-F1
#
_cell.length_a   1.000
_cell.length_b   1.000
_cell.length_c   1.000
_cell.angle_alpha   90.00
_cell.angle_beta   90.00
_cell.angle_gamma   90.00
#
_symmetry.space_group_name_H-M   'P 1'
#
loop_
_entity.id
_entity.type
_entity.pdbx_description
1 polymer ?
#
loop_
_entity_poly.entity_id
_entity_poly.type
_entity_poly.pdbx_seq_one_letter_code
_entity_poly.pdbx_strand_id
1 'polypeptide(L)'
;MSKSPRSILSESGVPFQFASINASDPDSVVDEERLVWAYLGTFPEEIDALETYRLFAQHINRFSLHNDAGDVAGRFLEKYVLWILCVAQKSLKELRLSDLREFSEFCNSPSHGWCGARAPRFTERQSVLEHNPDWRPFVRPINIALSSYVYRLNRFMSEISPQLEFQLRISPSEHRVELQETYVEQDEINAKRYLEYVATIHRSNERMERSLLLYATCFYLNIPALELISNCEFFCMACFRFSETDKAKFLMRGVLSSYSLEVPPPLIFHIKRYRTYMRLPLIPSCSEVEPLCSTNNFKRFISRLPWMQELPYSPAIILKRAIRYRTNTNPHQARRNRNRIEANRLGRMHWERKSIAQAKLLPEYSGARAYPENAPSPPPLFALDTRETLIISSELEDSYVDKNFPSHLRSRALDALDMLRSYARLNKERLKLAALEKWLLWAIYFTDKPISALTKNDAKDFLRFCMSPPASWRGDSAQPRFNSISRLAINSYWTPFHVFEDSWEKSILRTARIRDWCKSAYRKLIENNHKLLNVFNDP
;
A
#
# COMPACT_ATOMS: atom_id res chain seq x y z
N MET A 1 -41.15 19.61 -21.69
CA MET A 1 -40.39 20.25 -20.58
C MET A 1 -39.74 19.14 -19.77
N SER A 2 -38.41 19.17 -19.61
CA SER A 2 -37.65 18.18 -18.81
C SER A 2 -38.06 18.29 -17.33
N LYS A 3 -38.35 17.14 -16.69
CA LYS A 3 -38.70 17.08 -15.26
C LYS A 3 -37.45 17.27 -14.39
N SER A 4 -37.62 17.90 -13.23
CA SER A 4 -36.54 18.02 -12.24
C SER A 4 -36.20 16.65 -11.63
N PRO A 5 -34.91 16.28 -11.49
CA PRO A 5 -34.51 15.02 -10.87
C PRO A 5 -34.83 15.02 -9.38
N ARG A 6 -35.47 13.95 -8.90
CA ARG A 6 -35.64 13.64 -7.47
C ARG A 6 -34.93 12.33 -7.16
N SER A 7 -34.52 12.11 -5.90
CA SER A 7 -33.78 10.90 -5.57
C SER A 7 -34.66 9.66 -5.70
N ILE A 8 -34.06 8.53 -6.10
CA ILE A 8 -34.73 7.22 -6.15
C ILE A 8 -34.09 6.22 -5.19
N LEU A 9 -33.23 6.69 -4.28
CA LEU A 9 -32.57 5.90 -3.25
C LEU A 9 -32.98 6.42 -1.87
N SER A 10 -32.86 5.57 -0.86
CA SER A 10 -33.00 5.96 0.55
C SER A 10 -31.98 7.03 0.94
N GLU A 11 -32.16 7.66 2.11
CA GLU A 11 -31.17 8.61 2.65
C GLU A 11 -29.76 7.96 2.78
N SER A 12 -29.71 6.68 3.12
CA SER A 12 -28.46 5.89 3.18
C SER A 12 -27.87 5.55 1.80
N GLY A 13 -28.61 5.76 0.71
CA GLY A 13 -28.18 5.52 -0.67
C GLY A 13 -28.39 4.09 -1.15
N VAL A 14 -29.41 3.40 -0.63
CA VAL A 14 -29.78 2.01 -0.94
C VAL A 14 -31.11 2.00 -1.70
N PRO A 15 -31.29 1.13 -2.72
CA PRO A 15 -32.57 1.01 -3.41
C PRO A 15 -33.60 0.27 -2.55
N PHE A 16 -34.88 0.59 -2.77
CA PHE A 16 -36.01 -0.09 -2.12
C PHE A 16 -36.33 -1.42 -2.82
N GLN A 17 -36.92 -2.37 -2.08
CA GLN A 17 -37.30 -3.66 -2.64
C GLN A 17 -38.62 -3.56 -3.39
N PHE A 18 -38.74 -4.25 -4.52
CA PHE A 18 -39.96 -4.22 -5.33
C PHE A 18 -41.11 -5.05 -4.71
N ALA A 19 -40.82 -5.92 -3.74
CA ALA A 19 -41.80 -6.82 -3.12
C ALA A 19 -42.79 -6.11 -2.17
N SER A 20 -42.52 -4.87 -1.77
CA SER A 20 -43.33 -4.09 -0.83
C SER A 20 -44.61 -3.50 -1.45
N ILE A 21 -44.73 -3.49 -2.79
CA ILE A 21 -45.88 -2.90 -3.50
C ILE A 21 -47.18 -3.70 -3.27
N ASN A 22 -47.08 -4.99 -2.92
CA ASN A 22 -48.22 -5.88 -2.67
C ASN A 22 -48.37 -6.27 -1.19
N ALA A 23 -47.67 -5.59 -0.27
CA ALA A 23 -47.84 -5.86 1.16
C ALA A 23 -49.28 -5.49 1.57
N SER A 24 -49.97 -6.45 2.19
CA SER A 24 -51.37 -6.35 2.62
C SER A 24 -51.62 -5.37 3.76
N ASP A 25 -50.56 -4.67 4.18
CA ASP A 25 -50.55 -3.75 5.31
C ASP A 25 -49.95 -2.40 4.85
N PRO A 26 -50.79 -1.38 4.59
CA PRO A 26 -50.33 -0.07 4.16
C PRO A 26 -49.30 0.53 5.13
N ASP A 27 -49.37 0.22 6.42
CA ASP A 27 -48.54 0.83 7.47
C ASP A 27 -47.11 0.28 7.56
N SER A 28 -46.77 -0.75 6.77
CA SER A 28 -45.42 -1.36 6.78
C SER A 28 -44.42 -0.75 5.79
N VAL A 29 -44.83 0.22 4.95
CA VAL A 29 -43.97 0.82 3.91
C VAL A 29 -43.29 2.08 4.47
N VAL A 30 -41.95 2.12 4.40
CA VAL A 30 -41.14 3.28 4.80
C VAL A 30 -41.57 4.52 3.99
N ASP A 31 -41.75 5.68 4.63
CA ASP A 31 -42.26 6.88 3.96
C ASP A 31 -41.40 7.34 2.77
N GLU A 32 -40.07 7.13 2.83
CA GLU A 32 -39.15 7.38 1.70
C GLU A 32 -39.52 6.54 0.46
N GLU A 33 -39.88 5.28 0.66
CA GLU A 33 -40.22 4.34 -0.40
C GLU A 33 -41.48 4.78 -1.14
N ARG A 34 -42.52 5.20 -0.41
CA ARG A 34 -43.77 5.75 -0.98
C ARG A 34 -43.48 6.98 -1.85
N LEU A 35 -42.61 7.87 -1.40
CA LEU A 35 -42.22 9.08 -2.16
C LEU A 35 -41.48 8.74 -3.45
N VAL A 36 -40.64 7.70 -3.45
CA VAL A 36 -39.95 7.23 -4.65
C VAL A 36 -40.94 6.62 -5.64
N TRP A 37 -41.85 5.75 -5.18
CA TRP A 37 -42.88 5.16 -6.04
C TRP A 37 -43.82 6.21 -6.64
N ALA A 38 -44.27 7.17 -5.82
CA ALA A 38 -45.10 8.28 -6.30
C ALA A 38 -44.36 9.10 -7.38
N TYR A 39 -43.07 9.36 -7.20
CA TYR A 39 -42.26 10.07 -8.18
C TYR A 39 -42.11 9.29 -9.49
N LEU A 40 -41.80 7.99 -9.41
CA LEU A 40 -41.67 7.11 -10.58
C LEU A 40 -43.01 6.97 -11.34
N GLY A 41 -44.13 6.92 -10.61
CA GLY A 41 -45.47 6.89 -11.19
C GLY A 41 -45.89 8.18 -11.89
N THR A 42 -45.13 9.28 -11.73
CA THR A 42 -45.41 10.51 -12.49
C THR A 42 -44.95 10.46 -13.94
N PHE A 43 -44.07 9.51 -14.32
CA PHE A 43 -43.55 9.43 -15.68
C PHE A 43 -44.56 8.76 -16.62
N PRO A 44 -44.62 9.15 -17.90
CA PRO A 44 -45.44 8.49 -18.91
C PRO A 44 -45.16 6.98 -19.00
N GLU A 45 -46.19 6.19 -19.30
CA GLU A 45 -46.09 4.72 -19.38
C GLU A 45 -45.03 4.27 -20.41
N GLU A 46 -44.84 5.03 -21.49
CA GLU A 46 -43.90 4.73 -22.56
C GLU A 46 -42.44 4.75 -22.11
N ILE A 47 -42.11 5.47 -21.02
CA ILE A 47 -40.75 5.53 -20.46
C ILE A 47 -40.45 4.29 -19.61
N ASP A 48 -41.49 3.58 -19.13
CA ASP A 48 -41.37 2.39 -18.29
C ASP A 48 -40.44 2.61 -17.06
N ALA A 49 -40.74 3.67 -16.31
CA ALA A 49 -39.91 4.12 -15.20
C ALA A 49 -39.81 3.09 -14.06
N LEU A 50 -40.88 2.35 -13.81
CA LEU A 50 -40.94 1.31 -12.78
C LEU A 50 -40.07 0.11 -13.14
N GLU A 51 -40.11 -0.36 -14.39
CA GLU A 51 -39.24 -1.45 -14.85
C GLU A 51 -37.78 -1.03 -14.85
N THR A 52 -37.50 0.20 -15.29
CA THR A 52 -36.16 0.79 -15.25
C THR A 52 -35.60 0.78 -13.82
N TYR A 53 -36.42 1.20 -12.85
CA TYR A 53 -36.06 1.16 -11.43
C TYR A 53 -35.84 -0.27 -10.93
N ARG A 54 -36.74 -1.20 -11.29
CA ARG A 54 -36.67 -2.61 -10.87
C ARG A 54 -35.34 -3.25 -11.30
N LEU A 55 -34.96 -3.08 -12.56
CA LEU A 55 -33.69 -3.59 -13.10
C LEU A 55 -32.47 -2.95 -12.41
N PHE A 56 -32.53 -1.65 -12.16
CA PHE A 56 -31.51 -0.92 -11.39
C PHE A 56 -31.36 -1.46 -9.96
N ALA A 57 -32.46 -1.60 -9.21
CA ALA A 57 -32.44 -2.09 -7.84
C ALA A 57 -31.91 -3.53 -7.75
N GLN A 58 -32.33 -4.41 -8.67
CA GLN A 58 -31.82 -5.78 -8.76
C GLN A 58 -30.30 -5.82 -8.98
N HIS A 59 -29.79 -5.01 -9.90
CA HIS A 59 -28.35 -4.92 -10.15
C HIS A 59 -27.57 -4.47 -8.91
N ILE A 60 -28.02 -3.40 -8.24
CA ILE A 60 -27.32 -2.87 -7.04
C ILE A 60 -27.34 -3.88 -5.90
N ASN A 61 -28.45 -4.57 -5.67
CA ASN A 61 -28.55 -5.59 -4.63
C ASN A 61 -27.58 -6.75 -4.90
N ARG A 62 -27.52 -7.26 -6.14
CA ARG A 62 -26.55 -8.30 -6.52
C ARG A 62 -25.10 -7.80 -6.45
N PHE A 63 -24.84 -6.57 -6.88
CA PHE A 63 -23.50 -6.00 -6.86
C PHE A 63 -22.98 -5.84 -5.42
N SER A 64 -23.85 -5.44 -4.49
CA SER A 64 -23.51 -5.22 -3.08
C SER A 64 -23.22 -6.53 -2.33
N LEU A 65 -23.83 -7.66 -2.70
CA LEU A 65 -23.52 -8.98 -2.14
C LEU A 65 -22.06 -9.42 -2.37
N HIS A 66 -21.43 -8.91 -3.43
CA HIS A 66 -20.10 -9.33 -3.86
C HIS A 66 -19.04 -8.21 -3.78
N ASN A 67 -19.42 -7.00 -3.33
CA ASN A 67 -18.53 -5.85 -3.33
C ASN A 67 -18.95 -4.77 -2.32
N ASP A 68 -18.06 -4.46 -1.38
CA ASP A 68 -18.24 -3.40 -0.37
C ASP A 68 -18.42 -1.98 -0.96
N ALA A 69 -18.24 -1.79 -2.27
CA ALA A 69 -18.45 -0.52 -2.99
C ALA A 69 -19.86 -0.38 -3.62
N GLY A 70 -20.84 -1.14 -3.14
CA GLY A 70 -22.22 -1.11 -3.64
C GLY A 70 -22.89 0.26 -3.55
N ASP A 71 -22.66 0.99 -2.46
CA ASP A 71 -23.18 2.35 -2.25
C ASP A 71 -22.64 3.36 -3.29
N VAL A 72 -21.36 3.25 -3.66
CA VAL A 72 -20.73 4.08 -4.70
C VAL A 72 -21.31 3.75 -6.08
N ALA A 73 -21.57 2.47 -6.37
CA ALA A 73 -22.19 2.06 -7.62
C ALA A 73 -23.64 2.55 -7.72
N GLY A 74 -24.42 2.42 -6.64
CA GLY A 74 -25.79 2.91 -6.54
C GLY A 74 -25.89 4.41 -6.79
N ARG A 75 -25.10 5.22 -6.09
CA ARG A 75 -25.08 6.69 -6.29
C ARG A 75 -24.64 7.12 -7.69
N PHE A 76 -23.85 6.32 -8.40
CA PHE A 76 -23.46 6.60 -9.78
C PHE A 76 -24.58 6.22 -10.75
N LEU A 77 -25.10 4.99 -10.67
CA LEU A 77 -26.15 4.50 -11.54
C LEU A 77 -27.48 5.22 -11.32
N GLU A 78 -27.75 5.76 -10.13
CA GLU A 78 -28.86 6.68 -9.87
C GLU A 78 -28.83 7.89 -10.83
N LYS A 79 -27.64 8.44 -11.13
CA LYS A 79 -27.50 9.55 -12.10
C LYS A 79 -27.90 9.12 -13.50
N TYR A 80 -27.52 7.90 -13.88
CA TYR A 80 -27.82 7.34 -15.19
C TYR A 80 -29.32 7.06 -15.35
N VAL A 81 -29.94 6.40 -14.36
CA VAL A 81 -31.38 6.14 -14.36
C VAL A 81 -32.15 7.46 -14.40
N LEU A 82 -31.81 8.42 -13.54
CA LEU A 82 -32.49 9.71 -13.57
C LEU A 82 -32.31 10.41 -14.91
N TRP A 83 -31.13 10.31 -15.54
CA TRP A 83 -30.89 10.94 -16.84
C TRP A 83 -31.76 10.29 -17.92
N ILE A 84 -31.92 8.97 -17.90
CA ILE A 84 -32.85 8.25 -18.79
C ILE A 84 -34.28 8.81 -18.61
N LEU A 85 -34.75 8.93 -17.37
CA LEU A 85 -36.13 9.32 -17.08
C LEU A 85 -36.42 10.81 -17.34
N CYS A 86 -35.50 11.69 -16.95
CA CYS A 86 -35.74 13.15 -16.92
C CYS A 86 -35.19 13.89 -18.15
N VAL A 87 -34.18 13.33 -18.82
CA VAL A 87 -33.48 13.98 -19.94
C VAL A 87 -33.70 13.23 -21.23
N ALA A 88 -33.34 11.94 -21.30
CA ALA A 88 -33.51 11.15 -22.52
C ALA A 88 -35.00 10.87 -22.81
N GLN A 89 -35.80 10.69 -21.76
CA GLN A 89 -37.22 10.35 -21.80
C GLN A 89 -37.52 9.14 -22.70
N LYS A 90 -36.73 8.09 -22.53
CA LYS A 90 -36.80 6.84 -23.30
C LYS A 90 -36.98 5.65 -22.39
N SER A 91 -37.67 4.62 -22.88
CA SER A 91 -37.59 3.31 -22.24
C SER A 91 -36.19 2.73 -22.37
N LEU A 92 -35.82 1.82 -21.46
CA LEU A 92 -34.54 1.09 -21.58
C LEU A 92 -34.40 0.36 -22.90
N LYS A 93 -35.51 -0.11 -23.51
CA LYS A 93 -35.54 -0.86 -24.77
C LYS A 93 -35.26 0.01 -26.01
N GLU A 94 -35.42 1.32 -25.90
CA GLU A 94 -35.20 2.27 -27.00
C GLU A 94 -33.81 2.91 -26.97
N LEU A 95 -33.03 2.63 -25.93
CA LEU A 95 -31.68 3.17 -25.80
C LEU A 95 -30.78 2.67 -26.92
N ARG A 96 -29.91 3.57 -27.38
CA ARG A 96 -28.88 3.32 -28.38
C ARG A 96 -27.51 3.64 -27.82
N LEU A 97 -26.47 3.27 -28.57
CA LEU A 97 -25.10 3.62 -28.20
C LEU A 97 -24.88 5.15 -28.17
N SER A 98 -25.60 5.91 -28.99
CA SER A 98 -25.57 7.39 -28.96
C SER A 98 -26.05 7.94 -27.61
N ASP A 99 -27.09 7.35 -27.02
CA ASP A 99 -27.61 7.79 -25.71
C ASP A 99 -26.57 7.60 -24.59
N LEU A 100 -25.80 6.51 -24.66
CA LEU A 100 -24.68 6.30 -23.73
C LEU A 100 -23.58 7.37 -23.86
N ARG A 101 -23.36 7.90 -25.07
CA ARG A 101 -22.41 8.99 -25.33
C ARG A 101 -22.97 10.32 -24.85
N GLU A 102 -24.24 10.60 -25.10
CA GLU A 102 -24.94 11.80 -24.60
C GLU A 102 -24.97 11.83 -23.07
N PHE A 103 -25.22 10.71 -22.40
CA PHE A 103 -25.08 10.62 -20.95
C PHE A 103 -23.66 10.93 -20.47
N SER A 104 -22.65 10.50 -21.22
CA SER A 104 -21.26 10.82 -20.90
C SER A 104 -20.97 12.31 -21.00
N GLU A 105 -21.43 12.97 -22.06
CA GLU A 105 -21.29 14.40 -22.25
C GLU A 105 -22.05 15.18 -21.16
N PHE A 106 -23.26 14.72 -20.84
CA PHE A 106 -24.06 15.28 -19.76
C PHE A 106 -23.34 15.20 -18.41
N CYS A 107 -22.60 14.13 -18.11
CA CYS A 107 -21.86 14.07 -16.84
C CYS A 107 -20.67 15.04 -16.79
N ASN A 108 -20.07 15.36 -17.94
CA ASN A 108 -19.01 16.36 -18.04
C ASN A 108 -19.53 17.79 -17.88
N SER A 109 -20.75 18.07 -18.33
CA SER A 109 -21.38 19.38 -18.23
C SER A 109 -22.89 19.26 -17.96
N PRO A 110 -23.28 18.82 -16.75
CA PRO A 110 -24.69 18.67 -16.39
C PRO A 110 -25.37 20.04 -16.32
N SER A 111 -26.66 20.09 -16.63
CA SER A 111 -27.43 21.34 -16.57
C SER A 111 -27.51 21.89 -15.14
N HIS A 112 -27.79 23.19 -14.99
CA HIS A 112 -27.79 23.87 -13.68
C HIS A 112 -28.75 23.22 -12.66
N GLY A 113 -29.85 22.61 -13.11
CA GLY A 113 -30.80 21.88 -12.27
C GLY A 113 -30.32 20.51 -11.76
N TRP A 114 -29.09 20.10 -12.10
CA TRP A 114 -28.51 18.80 -11.75
C TRP A 114 -27.25 18.88 -10.89
N CYS A 115 -26.67 20.08 -10.76
CA CYS A 115 -25.51 20.35 -9.92
C CYS A 115 -25.87 21.23 -8.72
N GLY A 116 -25.38 20.91 -7.54
CA GLY A 116 -25.59 21.71 -6.33
C GLY A 116 -24.67 21.32 -5.18
N ALA A 117 -24.81 22.02 -4.04
CA ALA A 117 -24.13 21.63 -2.82
C ALA A 117 -24.64 20.27 -2.30
N ARG A 118 -23.92 19.65 -1.36
CA ARG A 118 -24.41 18.44 -0.71
C ARG A 118 -25.64 18.79 0.13
N ALA A 119 -26.74 18.10 -0.12
CA ALA A 119 -27.99 18.20 0.60
C ALA A 119 -28.52 16.78 0.89
N PRO A 120 -29.34 16.58 1.94
CA PRO A 120 -30.04 15.31 2.18
C PRO A 120 -31.03 15.03 1.05
N ARG A 121 -31.39 13.77 0.81
CA ARG A 121 -32.30 13.38 -0.29
C ARG A 121 -33.75 13.70 0.04
N PHE A 122 -34.10 13.53 1.32
CA PHE A 122 -35.41 13.85 1.86
C PHE A 122 -35.31 14.96 2.91
N THR A 123 -36.42 15.65 3.13
CA THR A 123 -36.55 16.68 4.16
C THR A 123 -37.94 16.63 4.76
N GLU A 124 -38.08 17.05 6.01
CA GLU A 124 -39.36 17.08 6.70
C GLU A 124 -39.91 18.50 6.70
N ARG A 125 -41.15 18.67 6.21
CA ARG A 125 -41.84 19.95 6.19
C ARG A 125 -43.21 19.78 6.82
N GLN A 126 -43.50 20.53 7.88
CA GLN A 126 -44.76 20.44 8.63
C GLN A 126 -45.09 19.02 9.12
N SER A 127 -44.07 18.26 9.55
CA SER A 127 -44.18 16.85 9.99
C SER A 127 -44.56 15.86 8.89
N VAL A 128 -44.37 16.24 7.62
CA VAL A 128 -44.54 15.36 6.46
C VAL A 128 -43.19 15.23 5.75
N LEU A 129 -42.79 14.00 5.47
CA LEU A 129 -41.57 13.71 4.71
C LEU A 129 -41.80 14.05 3.23
N GLU A 130 -40.88 14.81 2.63
CA GLU A 130 -40.91 15.20 1.23
C GLU A 130 -39.53 15.00 0.56
N HIS A 131 -39.52 14.94 -0.78
CA HIS A 131 -38.26 15.04 -1.54
C HIS A 131 -37.63 16.40 -1.31
N ASN A 132 -36.33 16.43 -1.02
CA ASN A 132 -35.64 17.69 -0.80
C ASN A 132 -35.50 18.47 -2.12
N PRO A 133 -36.10 19.67 -2.25
CA PRO A 133 -36.04 20.47 -3.48
C PRO A 133 -34.62 21.00 -3.79
N ASP A 134 -33.71 21.02 -2.81
CA ASP A 134 -32.33 21.45 -2.98
C ASP A 134 -31.39 20.29 -3.33
N TRP A 135 -31.86 19.04 -3.25
CA TRP A 135 -31.04 17.88 -3.57
C TRP A 135 -30.74 17.80 -5.07
N ARG A 136 -29.48 17.52 -5.40
CA ARG A 136 -29.00 17.41 -6.79
C ARG A 136 -28.17 16.14 -6.96
N PRO A 137 -28.31 15.40 -8.08
CA PRO A 137 -27.54 14.18 -8.30
C PRO A 137 -26.02 14.40 -8.37
N PHE A 138 -25.58 15.59 -8.81
CA PHE A 138 -24.17 15.97 -8.92
C PHE A 138 -23.80 17.04 -7.89
N VAL A 139 -22.69 16.82 -7.17
CA VAL A 139 -22.03 17.87 -6.37
C VAL A 139 -21.09 18.70 -7.24
N ARG A 140 -20.53 18.06 -8.26
CA ARG A 140 -19.68 18.64 -9.29
C ARG A 140 -19.76 17.77 -10.55
N PRO A 141 -19.43 18.30 -11.74
CA PRO A 141 -19.30 17.48 -12.94
C PRO A 141 -18.33 16.31 -12.74
N ILE A 142 -18.60 15.20 -13.40
CA ILE A 142 -17.80 13.98 -13.31
C ILE A 142 -17.33 13.59 -14.70
N ASN A 143 -16.02 13.44 -14.86
CA ASN A 143 -15.47 12.90 -16.09
C ASN A 143 -15.64 11.37 -16.13
N ILE A 144 -16.61 10.90 -16.93
CA ILE A 144 -16.90 9.48 -17.13
C ILE A 144 -15.75 8.74 -17.82
N ALA A 145 -14.79 9.43 -18.45
CA ALA A 145 -13.60 8.82 -19.08
C ALA A 145 -12.69 8.04 -18.10
N LEU A 146 -12.94 8.14 -16.79
CA LEU A 146 -12.35 7.24 -15.81
C LEU A 146 -12.91 5.82 -15.99
N SER A 147 -12.00 4.86 -16.25
CA SER A 147 -12.32 3.44 -16.53
C SER A 147 -13.32 2.80 -15.55
N SER A 148 -13.38 3.27 -14.31
CA SER A 148 -14.27 2.73 -13.29
C SER A 148 -15.77 3.07 -13.48
N TYR A 149 -16.11 4.20 -14.10
CA TYR A 149 -17.52 4.58 -14.35
C TYR A 149 -18.07 3.85 -15.57
N VAL A 150 -17.30 3.84 -16.66
CA VAL A 150 -17.59 3.02 -17.85
C VAL A 150 -17.73 1.55 -17.47
N TYR A 151 -16.86 1.03 -16.59
CA TYR A 151 -16.99 -0.35 -16.10
C TYR A 151 -18.33 -0.59 -15.39
N ARG A 152 -18.76 0.31 -14.50
CA ARG A 152 -20.05 0.16 -13.78
C ARG A 152 -21.24 0.22 -14.74
N LEU A 153 -21.22 1.17 -15.66
CA LEU A 153 -22.27 1.32 -16.67
C LEU A 153 -22.35 0.10 -17.58
N ASN A 154 -21.21 -0.34 -18.15
CA ASN A 154 -21.16 -1.53 -19.00
C ASN A 154 -21.58 -2.80 -18.25
N ARG A 155 -21.23 -2.92 -16.97
CA ARG A 155 -21.65 -4.06 -16.15
C ARG A 155 -23.16 -4.07 -15.95
N PHE A 156 -23.76 -2.92 -15.65
CA PHE A 156 -25.21 -2.78 -15.56
C PHE A 156 -25.88 -3.14 -16.90
N MET A 157 -25.43 -2.52 -18.01
CA MET A 157 -25.99 -2.80 -19.34
C MET A 157 -25.83 -4.26 -19.78
N SER A 158 -24.72 -4.90 -19.42
CA SER A 158 -24.49 -6.33 -19.71
C SER A 158 -25.36 -7.26 -18.87
N GLU A 159 -25.81 -6.83 -17.69
CA GLU A 159 -26.66 -7.65 -16.83
C GLU A 159 -28.11 -7.62 -17.29
N ILE A 160 -28.56 -6.47 -17.78
CA ILE A 160 -29.94 -6.28 -18.28
C ILE A 160 -30.09 -6.65 -19.76
N SER A 161 -29.01 -6.92 -20.49
CA SER A 161 -29.07 -7.23 -21.92
C SER A 161 -29.95 -8.44 -22.27
N PRO A 162 -30.03 -9.52 -21.47
CA PRO A 162 -30.96 -10.61 -21.77
C PRO A 162 -32.43 -10.17 -21.76
N GLN A 163 -32.80 -9.25 -20.86
CA GLN A 163 -34.17 -8.72 -20.75
C GLN A 163 -34.48 -7.68 -21.82
N LEU A 164 -33.46 -6.99 -22.33
CA LEU A 164 -33.61 -5.99 -23.40
C LEU A 164 -33.50 -6.59 -24.81
N GLU A 165 -33.05 -7.84 -24.94
CA GLU A 165 -32.79 -8.51 -26.23
C GLU A 165 -31.71 -7.83 -27.10
N PHE A 166 -30.94 -6.88 -26.53
CA PHE A 166 -29.77 -6.28 -27.15
C PHE A 166 -28.71 -5.93 -26.10
N GLN A 167 -27.48 -5.73 -26.57
CA GLN A 167 -26.37 -5.35 -25.71
C GLN A 167 -25.82 -3.98 -26.12
N LEU A 168 -25.95 -3.01 -25.22
CA LEU A 168 -25.20 -1.76 -25.33
C LEU A 168 -23.94 -1.84 -24.50
N ARG A 169 -22.82 -1.44 -25.11
CA ARG A 169 -21.53 -1.42 -24.46
C ARG A 169 -20.70 -0.28 -25.00
N ILE A 170 -20.27 0.60 -24.10
CA ILE A 170 -19.26 1.60 -24.41
C ILE A 170 -17.91 0.89 -24.46
N SER A 171 -17.17 1.04 -25.55
CA SER A 171 -15.81 0.50 -25.56
C SER A 171 -14.93 1.27 -24.58
N PRO A 172 -14.11 0.60 -23.74
CA PRO A 172 -13.09 1.28 -22.94
C PRO A 172 -12.13 2.14 -23.78
N SER A 173 -12.03 1.89 -25.10
CA SER A 173 -11.25 2.69 -26.05
C SER A 173 -11.96 3.99 -26.49
N GLU A 174 -13.29 4.01 -26.59
CA GLU A 174 -14.07 5.19 -26.99
C GLU A 174 -14.03 6.29 -25.93
N HIS A 175 -13.93 5.92 -24.65
CA HIS A 175 -13.73 6.84 -23.52
C HIS A 175 -12.29 6.93 -23.03
N ARG A 176 -11.37 6.20 -23.66
CA ARG A 176 -9.92 6.47 -23.57
C ARG A 176 -9.53 7.76 -24.29
N VAL A 177 -10.44 8.73 -24.35
CA VAL A 177 -10.12 10.15 -24.55
C VAL A 177 -9.38 10.72 -23.33
N GLU A 178 -9.13 9.92 -22.28
CA GLU A 178 -7.85 10.06 -21.56
C GLU A 178 -6.68 9.84 -22.54
N LEU A 179 -6.40 10.91 -23.30
CA LEU A 179 -5.12 11.34 -23.82
C LEU A 179 -4.70 10.73 -25.16
N GLN A 180 -5.47 11.00 -26.23
CA GLN A 180 -4.84 11.12 -27.56
C GLN A 180 -4.00 12.40 -27.69
N GLU A 181 -4.25 13.40 -26.85
CA GLU A 181 -3.33 14.53 -26.72
C GLU A 181 -1.97 14.03 -26.28
N THR A 182 -0.98 14.26 -27.13
CA THR A 182 0.43 14.04 -26.85
C THR A 182 0.78 14.63 -25.49
N TYR A 183 1.57 13.90 -24.71
CA TYR A 183 2.10 14.43 -23.47
C TYR A 183 3.06 15.57 -23.82
N VAL A 184 2.88 16.72 -23.20
CA VAL A 184 3.62 17.95 -23.52
C VAL A 184 4.36 18.46 -22.28
N GLU A 185 5.37 19.30 -22.49
CA GLU A 185 6.13 19.93 -21.40
C GLU A 185 5.22 20.68 -20.42
N GLN A 186 4.14 21.27 -20.94
CA GLN A 186 3.14 21.97 -20.14
C GLN A 186 2.52 21.09 -19.05
N ASP A 187 2.45 19.77 -19.23
CA ASP A 187 1.94 18.85 -18.20
C ASP A 187 2.88 18.83 -16.98
N GLU A 188 4.19 18.85 -17.20
CA GLU A 188 5.19 18.92 -16.14
C GLU A 188 5.16 20.28 -15.44
N ILE A 189 5.04 21.36 -16.21
CA ILE A 189 4.89 22.72 -15.68
C ILE A 189 3.63 22.81 -14.80
N ASN A 190 2.49 22.31 -15.28
CA ASN A 190 1.23 22.32 -14.53
C ASN A 190 1.30 21.48 -13.26
N ALA A 191 1.96 20.32 -13.30
CA ALA A 191 2.17 19.49 -12.11
C ALA A 191 3.06 20.17 -11.06
N LYS A 192 4.09 20.90 -11.50
CA LYS A 192 4.96 21.69 -10.62
C LYS A 192 4.22 22.90 -10.05
N ARG A 193 3.51 23.66 -10.87
CA ARG A 193 2.65 24.79 -10.44
C ARG A 193 1.63 24.34 -9.40
N TYR A 194 1.04 23.16 -9.58
CA TYR A 194 0.10 22.61 -8.61
C TYR A 194 0.77 22.27 -7.26
N LEU A 195 1.98 21.69 -7.27
CA LEU A 195 2.75 21.44 -6.04
C LEU A 195 3.05 22.74 -5.28
N GLU A 196 3.43 23.79 -6.00
CA GLU A 196 3.67 25.13 -5.45
C GLU A 196 2.38 25.74 -4.88
N TYR A 197 1.27 25.66 -5.61
CA TYR A 197 -0.05 26.10 -5.16
C TYR A 197 -0.49 25.39 -3.87
N VAL A 198 -0.40 24.07 -3.81
CA VAL A 198 -0.81 23.33 -2.60
C VAL A 198 0.13 23.67 -1.43
N ALA A 199 1.40 23.96 -1.69
CA ALA A 199 2.35 24.35 -0.66
C ALA A 199 2.03 25.72 -0.04
N THR A 200 1.35 26.64 -0.71
CA THR A 200 1.00 27.96 -0.13
C THR A 200 -0.26 27.92 0.76
N ILE A 201 -0.99 26.81 0.79
CA ILE A 201 -2.25 26.72 1.55
C ILE A 201 -1.96 26.56 3.04
N HIS A 202 -2.30 27.59 3.82
CA HIS A 202 -2.04 27.65 5.27
C HIS A 202 -3.00 26.81 6.13
N ARG A 203 -4.22 26.51 5.66
CA ARG A 203 -5.19 25.64 6.35
C ARG A 203 -4.93 24.15 6.07
N SER A 204 -3.74 23.67 6.39
CA SER A 204 -3.36 22.28 6.15
C SER A 204 -3.69 21.39 7.35
N ASN A 205 -4.13 20.15 7.06
CA ASN A 205 -4.31 19.10 8.06
C ASN A 205 -3.32 17.95 7.81
N GLU A 206 -3.16 17.06 8.79
CA GLU A 206 -2.26 15.90 8.71
C GLU A 206 -2.48 15.02 7.46
N ARG A 207 -3.73 14.91 7.02
CA ARG A 207 -4.09 14.13 5.83
C ARG A 207 -3.63 14.85 4.55
N MET A 208 -3.76 16.17 4.49
CA MET A 208 -3.32 17.00 3.37
C MET A 208 -1.80 17.06 3.25
N GLU A 209 -1.05 17.28 4.34
CA GLU A 209 0.41 17.29 4.29
C GLU A 209 0.97 15.93 3.86
N ARG A 210 0.39 14.84 4.35
CA ARG A 210 0.74 13.50 3.88
C ARG A 210 0.45 13.33 2.39
N SER A 211 -0.73 13.75 1.94
CA SER A 211 -1.10 13.69 0.52
C SER A 211 -0.18 14.52 -0.37
N LEU A 212 0.28 15.68 0.11
CA LEU A 212 1.22 16.55 -0.60
C LEU A 212 2.58 15.86 -0.73
N LEU A 213 3.09 15.26 0.36
CA LEU A 213 4.32 14.48 0.32
C LEU A 213 4.22 13.31 -0.68
N LEU A 214 3.09 12.59 -0.71
CA LEU A 214 2.85 11.50 -1.65
C LEU A 214 2.83 11.98 -3.10
N TYR A 215 2.16 13.10 -3.38
CA TYR A 215 2.13 13.69 -4.71
C TYR A 215 3.53 14.12 -5.16
N ALA A 216 4.27 14.82 -4.30
CA ALA A 216 5.64 15.24 -4.55
C ALA A 216 6.56 14.04 -4.78
N THR A 217 6.42 12.97 -4.00
CA THR A 217 7.20 11.73 -4.15
C THR A 217 6.95 11.10 -5.53
N CYS A 218 5.68 10.93 -5.92
CA CYS A 218 5.33 10.37 -7.23
C CYS A 218 5.90 11.23 -8.37
N PHE A 219 5.75 12.55 -8.25
CA PHE A 219 6.24 13.51 -9.23
C PHE A 219 7.77 13.47 -9.34
N TYR A 220 8.51 13.82 -8.28
CA TYR A 220 9.95 14.02 -8.35
C TYR A 220 10.76 12.73 -8.52
N LEU A 221 10.26 11.58 -8.05
CA LEU A 221 10.92 10.29 -8.27
C LEU A 221 10.47 9.59 -9.56
N ASN A 222 9.51 10.19 -10.29
CA ASN A 222 8.91 9.62 -11.48
C ASN A 222 8.31 8.21 -11.25
N ILE A 223 7.68 8.01 -10.08
CA ILE A 223 7.03 6.75 -9.70
C ILE A 223 5.51 6.92 -9.89
N PRO A 224 4.85 6.09 -10.74
CA PRO A 224 3.41 6.13 -10.88
C PRO A 224 2.69 5.89 -9.55
N ALA A 225 1.63 6.67 -9.29
CA ALA A 225 0.85 6.54 -8.05
C ALA A 225 0.35 5.10 -7.81
N LEU A 226 -0.10 4.40 -8.85
CA LEU A 226 -0.58 3.02 -8.74
C LEU A 226 0.54 2.05 -8.34
N GLU A 227 1.76 2.27 -8.84
CA GLU A 227 2.93 1.46 -8.48
C GLU A 227 3.32 1.68 -7.02
N LEU A 228 3.27 2.93 -6.55
CA LEU A 228 3.53 3.24 -5.15
C LEU A 228 2.43 2.71 -4.22
N ILE A 229 1.16 2.73 -4.65
CA ILE A 229 0.02 2.11 -3.94
C ILE A 229 0.24 0.62 -3.74
N SER A 230 0.65 -0.10 -4.78
CA SER A 230 0.91 -1.55 -4.69
C SER A 230 2.09 -1.92 -3.77
N ASN A 231 2.89 -0.94 -3.35
CA ASN A 231 4.01 -1.12 -2.44
C ASN A 231 3.87 -0.26 -1.17
N CYS A 232 2.67 0.21 -0.84
CA CYS A 232 2.46 1.18 0.23
C CYS A 232 2.86 0.67 1.62
N GLU A 233 2.73 -0.63 1.85
CA GLU A 233 3.20 -1.36 3.04
C GLU A 233 4.72 -1.33 3.23
N PHE A 234 5.50 -1.00 2.19
CA PHE A 234 6.95 -0.80 2.28
C PHE A 234 7.34 0.68 2.25
N PHE A 235 6.40 1.57 1.94
CA PHE A 235 6.65 3.00 1.79
C PHE A 235 6.57 3.70 3.15
N CYS A 236 7.75 3.95 3.74
CA CYS A 236 7.94 4.53 5.06
C CYS A 236 8.98 5.66 5.02
N MET A 237 9.16 6.37 6.15
CA MET A 237 10.15 7.43 6.25
C MET A 237 11.59 6.93 6.16
N ALA A 238 11.85 5.70 6.63
CA ALA A 238 13.13 5.03 6.47
C ALA A 238 13.50 4.75 4.98
N CYS A 239 12.60 4.95 4.03
CA CYS A 239 12.95 4.91 2.61
C CYS A 239 13.82 6.08 2.16
N PHE A 240 13.79 7.22 2.86
CA PHE A 240 14.57 8.41 2.52
C PHE A 240 15.87 8.45 3.32
N ARG A 241 16.99 8.09 2.68
CA ARG A 241 18.31 7.97 3.30
C ARG A 241 19.13 9.22 3.06
N PHE A 242 19.18 10.09 4.06
CA PHE A 242 20.01 11.29 4.04
C PHE A 242 21.47 10.92 4.33
N SER A 243 22.38 11.38 3.47
CA SER A 243 23.83 11.36 3.74
C SER A 243 24.28 12.69 4.36
N GLU A 244 23.66 13.79 3.94
CA GLU A 244 23.87 15.16 4.42
C GLU A 244 22.49 15.84 4.57
N THR A 245 22.41 17.06 5.08
CA THR A 245 21.14 17.80 5.25
C THR A 245 20.33 17.95 3.97
N ASP A 246 21.01 18.04 2.81
CA ASP A 246 20.41 18.34 1.51
C ASP A 246 20.76 17.32 0.43
N LYS A 247 21.23 16.13 0.84
CA LYS A 247 21.48 15.00 -0.07
C LYS A 247 20.84 13.74 0.49
N ALA A 248 19.96 13.11 -0.30
CA ALA A 248 19.29 11.89 0.10
C ALA A 248 19.09 10.91 -1.08
N LYS A 249 19.02 9.62 -0.74
CA LYS A 249 18.65 8.52 -1.64
C LYS A 249 17.32 7.92 -1.24
N PHE A 250 16.45 7.64 -2.21
CA PHE A 250 15.24 6.87 -2.00
C PHE A 250 15.52 5.39 -2.21
N LEU A 251 15.47 4.63 -1.11
CA LEU A 251 15.66 3.18 -1.07
C LEU A 251 14.38 2.52 -0.57
N MET A 252 13.70 1.78 -1.45
CA MET A 252 12.51 1.01 -1.07
C MET A 252 12.58 -0.38 -1.68
N ARG A 253 12.28 -1.40 -0.89
CA ARG A 253 12.12 -2.77 -1.37
C ARG A 253 10.63 -3.11 -1.33
N GLY A 254 9.97 -2.93 -2.47
CA GLY A 254 8.60 -3.37 -2.66
C GLY A 254 8.49 -4.88 -2.89
N VAL A 255 7.26 -5.39 -3.03
CA VAL A 255 6.97 -6.83 -3.26
C VAL A 255 7.76 -7.35 -4.45
N LEU A 256 7.68 -6.61 -5.56
CA LEU A 256 8.25 -7.01 -6.84
C LEU A 256 9.36 -6.08 -7.30
N SER A 257 9.40 -4.83 -6.83
CA SER A 257 10.34 -3.80 -7.31
C SER A 257 11.31 -3.34 -6.23
N SER A 258 12.53 -2.97 -6.63
CA SER A 258 13.47 -2.27 -5.73
C SER A 258 13.86 -0.93 -6.32
N TYR A 259 13.74 0.09 -5.49
CA TYR A 259 14.02 1.47 -5.82
C TYR A 259 15.35 1.86 -5.21
N SER A 260 16.20 2.47 -6.03
CA SER A 260 17.44 3.11 -5.64
C SER A 260 17.60 4.33 -6.55
N LEU A 261 17.10 5.46 -6.07
CA LEU A 261 16.96 6.72 -6.80
C LEU A 261 17.59 7.84 -5.98
N GLU A 262 18.18 8.83 -6.64
CA GLU A 262 18.54 10.08 -5.97
C GLU A 262 17.27 10.88 -5.66
N VAL A 263 17.24 11.55 -4.52
CA VAL A 263 16.12 12.41 -4.09
C VAL A 263 16.44 13.84 -4.54
N PRO A 264 15.65 14.43 -5.46
CA PRO A 264 15.88 15.80 -5.90
C PRO A 264 15.67 16.82 -4.75
N PRO A 265 16.39 17.95 -4.73
CA PRO A 265 16.24 18.98 -3.69
C PRO A 265 14.80 19.46 -3.45
N PRO A 266 13.95 19.65 -4.48
CA PRO A 266 12.54 19.98 -4.26
C PRO A 266 11.77 18.93 -3.46
N LEU A 267 12.09 17.63 -3.62
CA LEU A 267 11.47 16.59 -2.82
C LEU A 267 12.00 16.61 -1.38
N ILE A 268 13.27 16.94 -1.16
CA ILE A 268 13.82 17.14 0.19
C ILE A 268 13.05 18.25 0.94
N PHE A 269 12.69 19.34 0.26
CA PHE A 269 11.85 20.38 0.83
C PHE A 269 10.50 19.83 1.30
N HIS A 270 9.80 19.04 0.47
CA HIS A 270 8.51 18.45 0.86
C HIS A 270 8.63 17.44 2.01
N ILE A 271 9.73 16.67 2.07
CA ILE A 271 10.01 15.77 3.19
C ILE A 271 10.18 16.58 4.49
N LYS A 272 11.03 17.61 4.48
CA LYS A 272 11.27 18.47 5.65
C LYS A 272 9.97 19.18 6.08
N ARG A 273 9.19 19.71 5.13
CA ARG A 273 7.89 20.35 5.40
C ARG A 273 6.92 19.42 6.13
N TYR A 274 6.71 18.21 5.60
CA TYR A 274 5.83 17.23 6.22
C TYR A 274 6.27 16.95 7.65
N ARG A 275 7.58 16.79 7.89
CA ARG A 275 8.12 16.48 9.22
C ARG A 275 7.99 17.66 10.19
N THR A 276 8.24 18.88 9.75
CA THR A 276 7.97 20.10 10.53
C THR A 276 6.51 20.15 10.97
N TYR A 277 5.57 19.86 10.06
CA TYR A 277 4.14 19.83 10.40
C TYR A 277 3.81 18.75 11.43
N MET A 278 4.37 17.54 11.26
CA MET A 278 4.19 16.41 12.20
C MET A 278 4.98 16.58 13.51
N ARG A 279 5.73 17.70 13.67
CA ARG A 279 6.64 17.95 14.80
C ARG A 279 7.69 16.85 14.99
N LEU A 280 8.18 16.31 13.88
CA LEU A 280 9.22 15.28 13.84
C LEU A 280 10.60 15.89 13.50
N PRO A 281 11.71 15.24 13.88
CA PRO A 281 13.05 15.70 13.48
C PRO A 281 13.18 15.82 11.96
N LEU A 282 13.78 16.88 11.42
CA LEU A 282 13.78 17.16 9.97
C LEU A 282 14.32 16.03 9.09
N ILE A 283 15.26 15.24 9.62
CA ILE A 283 15.87 14.11 8.91
C ILE A 283 15.21 12.80 9.38
N PRO A 284 14.61 12.02 8.46
CA PRO A 284 14.11 10.69 8.74
C PRO A 284 15.18 9.75 9.32
N SER A 285 14.82 9.03 10.38
CA SER A 285 15.63 7.96 10.94
C SER A 285 15.48 6.65 10.16
N CYS A 286 16.52 5.81 10.20
CA CYS A 286 16.47 4.47 9.62
C CYS A 286 15.49 3.52 10.32
N SER A 287 15.09 3.85 11.55
CA SER A 287 14.17 3.06 12.37
C SER A 287 12.70 3.37 12.09
N GLU A 288 12.39 4.43 11.34
CA GLU A 288 11.02 4.80 10.96
C GLU A 288 10.50 3.92 9.84
N VAL A 289 10.33 2.62 10.14
CA VAL A 289 9.92 1.58 9.19
C VAL A 289 8.40 1.43 9.08
N GLU A 290 7.64 2.19 9.85
CA GLU A 290 6.19 2.16 9.79
C GLU A 290 5.67 2.78 8.48
N PRO A 291 4.72 2.12 7.80
CA PRO A 291 4.11 2.64 6.58
C PRO A 291 3.48 4.01 6.81
N LEU A 292 3.71 4.96 5.91
CA LEU A 292 3.20 6.33 6.06
C LEU A 292 1.66 6.42 6.08
N CYS A 293 0.98 5.47 5.44
CA CYS A 293 -0.47 5.28 5.54
C CYS A 293 -0.92 3.90 5.05
N SER A 294 -2.11 3.49 5.48
CA SER A 294 -2.79 2.30 4.97
C SER A 294 -3.15 2.43 3.48
N THR A 295 -3.31 1.28 2.81
CA THR A 295 -3.66 1.19 1.38
C THR A 295 -4.91 2.00 1.02
N ASN A 296 -5.95 1.96 1.87
CA ASN A 296 -7.19 2.72 1.66
C ASN A 296 -6.97 4.24 1.74
N ASN A 297 -6.10 4.69 2.65
CA ASN A 297 -5.72 6.09 2.75
C ASN A 297 -4.87 6.53 1.55
N PHE A 298 -3.99 5.65 1.07
CA PHE A 298 -3.16 5.91 -0.11
C PHE A 298 -4.04 6.08 -1.36
N LYS A 299 -5.01 5.19 -1.61
CA LYS A 299 -5.93 5.30 -2.77
C LYS A 299 -6.66 6.64 -2.86
N ARG A 300 -6.82 7.34 -1.74
CA ARG A 300 -7.54 8.62 -1.63
C ARG A 300 -6.60 9.83 -1.49
N PHE A 301 -5.28 9.68 -1.65
CA PHE A 301 -4.37 10.77 -1.32
C PHE A 301 -4.60 12.01 -2.20
N ILE A 302 -4.79 11.83 -3.51
CA ILE A 302 -4.99 12.96 -4.43
C ILE A 302 -6.34 13.64 -4.20
N SER A 303 -7.39 12.89 -3.85
CA SER A 303 -8.73 13.47 -3.62
C SER A 303 -8.82 14.32 -2.34
N ARG A 304 -7.81 14.25 -1.48
CA ARG A 304 -7.67 15.10 -0.28
C ARG A 304 -6.97 16.42 -0.56
N LEU A 305 -6.34 16.54 -1.74
CA LEU A 305 -5.69 17.78 -2.13
C LEU A 305 -6.72 18.74 -2.74
N PRO A 306 -6.55 20.06 -2.52
CA PRO A 306 -7.49 21.06 -3.00
C PRO A 306 -7.41 21.18 -4.52
N TRP A 307 -8.52 21.51 -5.14
CA TRP A 307 -8.56 21.72 -6.58
C TRP A 307 -8.03 23.12 -6.93
N MET A 308 -7.22 23.21 -7.99
CA MET A 308 -6.77 24.46 -8.59
C MET A 308 -7.55 24.68 -9.88
N GLN A 309 -8.39 25.73 -9.92
CA GLN A 309 -9.32 26.00 -11.03
C GLN A 309 -8.63 26.20 -12.37
N GLU A 310 -7.40 26.74 -12.37
CA GLU A 310 -6.61 27.02 -13.58
C GLU A 310 -6.02 25.79 -14.26
N LEU A 311 -6.11 24.59 -13.66
CA LEU A 311 -5.56 23.38 -14.26
C LEU A 311 -6.48 22.84 -15.36
N PRO A 312 -5.93 22.40 -16.51
CA PRO A 312 -6.73 21.86 -17.60
C PRO A 312 -7.37 20.50 -17.25
N TYR A 313 -6.78 19.79 -16.28
CA TYR A 313 -7.30 18.51 -15.78
C TYR A 313 -7.22 18.42 -14.27
N SER A 314 -7.86 17.40 -13.71
CA SER A 314 -7.71 17.08 -12.28
C SER A 314 -6.23 16.83 -11.91
N PRO A 315 -5.82 17.10 -10.66
CA PRO A 315 -4.45 16.86 -10.20
C PRO A 315 -3.97 15.42 -10.43
N ALA A 316 -4.86 14.44 -10.37
CA ALA A 316 -4.53 13.04 -10.65
C ALA A 316 -4.10 12.82 -12.11
N ILE A 317 -4.83 13.44 -13.04
CA ILE A 317 -4.54 13.37 -14.47
C ILE A 317 -3.26 14.14 -14.78
N ILE A 318 -3.09 15.34 -14.22
CA ILE A 318 -1.88 16.15 -14.40
C ILE A 318 -0.63 15.41 -13.94
N LEU A 319 -0.65 14.79 -12.75
CA LEU A 319 0.47 13.98 -12.27
C LEU A 319 0.80 12.82 -13.22
N LYS A 320 -0.22 12.08 -13.65
CA LYS A 320 -0.08 10.95 -14.58
C LYS A 320 0.52 11.41 -15.91
N ARG A 321 0.06 12.54 -16.45
CA ARG A 321 0.56 13.14 -17.70
C ARG A 321 2.00 13.60 -17.58
N ALA A 322 2.36 14.32 -16.52
CA ALA A 322 3.72 14.79 -16.29
C ALA A 322 4.74 13.63 -16.19
N ILE A 323 4.40 12.56 -15.46
CA ILE A 323 5.23 11.35 -15.37
C ILE A 323 5.38 10.70 -16.76
N ARG A 324 4.30 10.63 -17.55
CA ARG A 324 4.33 10.07 -18.91
C ARG A 324 5.15 10.92 -19.87
N TYR A 325 5.03 12.25 -19.81
CA TYR A 325 5.87 13.18 -20.57
C TYR A 325 7.36 12.90 -20.31
N ARG A 326 7.81 12.94 -19.06
CA ARG A 326 9.22 12.65 -18.68
C ARG A 326 9.70 11.27 -19.12
N THR A 327 8.83 10.28 -19.01
CA THR A 327 9.13 8.90 -19.42
C THR A 327 9.33 8.80 -20.93
N ASN A 328 8.60 9.61 -21.71
CA ASN A 328 8.67 9.64 -23.17
C ASN A 328 9.80 10.53 -23.71
N THR A 329 10.14 11.62 -23.03
CA THR A 329 11.24 12.52 -23.44
C THR A 329 12.62 11.96 -23.14
N ASN A 330 12.76 11.08 -22.13
CA ASN A 330 14.00 10.35 -21.88
C ASN A 330 13.77 8.82 -21.87
N PRO A 331 13.48 8.23 -23.06
CA PRO A 331 13.10 6.83 -23.16
C PRO A 331 14.25 5.90 -22.79
N HIS A 332 15.50 6.31 -23.01
CA HIS A 332 16.69 5.52 -22.65
C HIS A 332 16.85 5.39 -21.13
N GLN A 333 16.77 6.49 -20.38
CA GLN A 333 16.86 6.44 -18.92
C GLN A 333 15.64 5.72 -18.32
N ALA A 334 14.44 5.97 -18.84
CA ALA A 334 13.23 5.28 -18.41
C ALA A 334 13.26 3.77 -18.69
N ARG A 335 13.77 3.35 -19.86
CA ARG A 335 13.95 1.94 -20.23
C ARG A 335 15.05 1.28 -19.39
N ARG A 336 16.17 1.96 -19.16
CA ARG A 336 17.24 1.49 -18.28
C ARG A 336 16.73 1.27 -16.85
N ASN A 337 15.97 2.22 -16.30
CA ASN A 337 15.38 2.10 -14.98
C ASN A 337 14.35 0.96 -14.90
N ARG A 338 13.44 0.85 -15.88
CA ARG A 338 12.47 -0.26 -15.96
C ARG A 338 13.16 -1.61 -16.08
N ASN A 339 14.13 -1.76 -16.97
CA ASN A 339 14.90 -2.99 -17.14
C ASN A 339 15.66 -3.37 -15.87
N ARG A 340 16.23 -2.39 -15.15
CA ARG A 340 16.91 -2.62 -13.87
C ARG A 340 15.93 -3.10 -12.79
N ILE A 341 14.76 -2.46 -12.69
CA ILE A 341 13.71 -2.86 -11.74
C ILE A 341 13.22 -4.27 -12.08
N GLU A 342 12.97 -4.56 -13.35
CA GLU A 342 12.51 -5.86 -13.83
C GLU A 342 13.56 -6.96 -13.65
N ALA A 343 14.83 -6.69 -13.97
CA ALA A 343 15.92 -7.62 -13.73
C ALA A 343 16.08 -7.94 -12.24
N ASN A 344 15.95 -6.92 -11.36
CA ASN A 344 15.95 -7.14 -9.91
C ASN A 344 14.74 -7.97 -9.45
N ARG A 345 13.56 -7.74 -10.04
CA ARG A 345 12.35 -8.53 -9.79
C ARG A 345 12.55 -9.99 -10.17
N LEU A 346 12.98 -10.24 -11.40
CA LEU A 346 13.21 -11.58 -11.94
C LEU A 346 14.31 -12.30 -11.15
N GLY A 347 15.40 -11.61 -10.82
CA GLY A 347 16.47 -12.14 -9.99
C GLY A 347 15.98 -12.57 -8.60
N ARG A 348 15.13 -11.76 -7.95
CA ARG A 348 14.49 -12.14 -6.68
C ARG A 348 13.59 -13.35 -6.82
N MET A 349 12.66 -13.33 -7.77
CA MET A 349 11.74 -14.46 -7.96
C MET A 349 12.51 -15.75 -8.27
N HIS A 350 13.56 -15.66 -9.08
CA HIS A 350 14.43 -16.80 -9.36
C HIS A 350 15.14 -17.28 -8.09
N TRP A 351 15.72 -16.38 -7.29
CA TRP A 351 16.37 -16.74 -6.03
C TRP A 351 15.40 -17.35 -5.03
N GLU A 352 14.18 -16.83 -4.91
CA GLU A 352 13.13 -17.37 -4.02
C GLU A 352 12.68 -18.75 -4.47
N ARG A 353 12.35 -18.93 -5.76
CA ARG A 353 11.98 -20.22 -6.33
C ARG A 353 13.10 -21.25 -6.15
N LYS A 354 14.34 -20.86 -6.43
CA LYS A 354 15.51 -21.74 -6.25
C LYS A 354 15.69 -22.13 -4.79
N SER A 355 15.55 -21.18 -3.87
CA SER A 355 15.70 -21.43 -2.43
C SER A 355 14.62 -22.38 -1.91
N ILE A 356 13.36 -22.17 -2.30
CA ILE A 356 12.25 -23.06 -1.94
C ILE A 356 12.42 -24.44 -2.56
N ALA A 357 12.80 -24.53 -3.84
CA ALA A 357 13.05 -25.80 -4.50
C ALA A 357 14.18 -26.60 -3.84
N GLN A 358 15.28 -25.93 -3.46
CA GLN A 358 16.38 -26.56 -2.73
C GLN A 358 15.95 -27.01 -1.34
N ALA A 359 15.20 -26.18 -0.61
CA ALA A 359 14.70 -26.51 0.72
C ALA A 359 13.80 -27.75 0.73
N LYS A 360 12.98 -27.96 -0.30
CA LYS A 360 12.16 -29.18 -0.45
C LYS A 360 12.99 -30.48 -0.52
N LEU A 361 14.24 -30.40 -0.97
CA LEU A 361 15.14 -31.54 -1.14
C LEU A 361 16.04 -31.77 0.08
N LEU A 362 16.05 -30.85 1.04
CA LEU A 362 17.01 -30.83 2.15
C LEU A 362 16.29 -31.11 3.49
N PRO A 363 16.65 -32.19 4.22
CA PRO A 363 16.02 -32.55 5.49
C PRO A 363 16.13 -31.49 6.59
N GLU A 364 17.06 -30.54 6.47
CA GLU A 364 17.21 -29.44 7.43
C GLU A 364 16.05 -28.41 7.35
N TYR A 365 15.25 -28.46 6.29
CA TYR A 365 14.10 -27.57 6.07
C TYR A 365 12.74 -28.28 6.21
N SER A 366 12.71 -29.60 6.44
CA SER A 366 11.50 -30.42 6.47
C SER A 366 10.90 -30.65 7.86
N GLY A 367 11.60 -30.30 8.94
CA GLY A 367 11.10 -30.47 10.30
C GLY A 367 11.77 -29.53 11.29
N ALA A 368 10.96 -28.77 12.03
CA ALA A 368 11.41 -28.02 13.19
C ALA A 368 11.92 -29.01 14.23
N ARG A 369 13.19 -28.89 14.64
CA ARG A 369 13.64 -29.56 15.88
C ARG A 369 12.91 -28.88 17.04
N ALA A 370 12.29 -29.65 17.92
CA ALA A 370 11.73 -29.11 19.15
C ALA A 370 12.89 -28.60 20.01
N TYR A 371 12.98 -27.29 20.20
CA TYR A 371 13.86 -26.66 21.17
C TYR A 371 13.11 -26.49 22.49
N PRO A 372 13.80 -26.46 23.65
CA PRO A 372 13.13 -26.30 24.93
C PRO A 372 12.26 -25.04 24.95
N GLU A 373 10.99 -25.17 25.36
CA GLU A 373 10.07 -24.02 25.49
C GLU A 373 10.63 -22.96 26.45
N ASN A 374 11.39 -23.42 27.46
CA ASN A 374 12.03 -22.59 28.48
C ASN A 374 13.43 -22.09 28.09
N ALA A 375 13.77 -22.04 26.80
CA ALA A 375 15.05 -21.50 26.37
C ALA A 375 15.21 -20.04 26.87
N PRO A 376 16.34 -19.64 27.47
CA PRO A 376 16.54 -18.28 27.95
C PRO A 376 16.61 -17.27 26.80
N SER A 377 16.14 -16.05 27.05
CA SER A 377 16.33 -14.92 26.12
C SER A 377 17.81 -14.53 26.08
N PRO A 378 18.46 -14.55 24.91
CA PRO A 378 19.88 -14.28 24.82
C PRO A 378 20.16 -12.78 24.89
N PRO A 379 21.27 -12.36 25.52
CA PRO A 379 21.77 -10.99 25.39
C PRO A 379 22.16 -10.66 23.94
N PRO A 380 22.00 -9.42 23.47
CA PRO A 380 22.63 -8.97 22.23
C PRO A 380 24.17 -9.02 22.35
N LEU A 381 24.88 -9.25 21.24
CA LEU A 381 26.36 -9.27 21.23
C LEU A 381 26.98 -7.97 20.71
N PHE A 382 26.17 -7.08 20.15
CA PHE A 382 26.61 -5.76 19.67
C PHE A 382 25.42 -4.81 19.55
N ALA A 383 25.62 -3.50 19.41
CA ALA A 383 24.54 -2.56 19.12
C ALA A 383 24.47 -2.22 17.64
N LEU A 384 23.24 -2.03 17.16
CA LEU A 384 22.96 -1.43 15.87
C LEU A 384 22.27 -0.09 16.11
N ASP A 385 23.03 1.00 16.09
CA ASP A 385 22.46 2.34 16.05
C ASP A 385 22.28 2.78 14.60
N THR A 386 21.41 3.76 14.40
CA THR A 386 21.10 4.45 13.15
C THR A 386 22.37 4.87 12.40
N ARG A 387 23.40 5.35 13.10
CA ARG A 387 24.65 5.87 12.51
C ARG A 387 25.82 4.89 12.59
N GLU A 388 25.86 4.03 13.60
CA GLU A 388 27.05 3.22 13.89
C GLU A 388 26.71 1.81 14.38
N THR A 389 27.60 0.87 14.06
CA THR A 389 27.61 -0.45 14.69
C THR A 389 28.52 -0.35 15.91
N LEU A 390 27.96 -0.36 17.11
CA LEU A 390 28.76 -0.39 18.34
C LEU A 390 29.11 -1.84 18.65
N ILE A 391 30.39 -2.16 18.53
CA ILE A 391 30.90 -3.45 18.99
C ILE A 391 31.42 -3.27 20.41
N ILE A 392 31.10 -4.22 21.29
CA ILE A 392 31.62 -4.23 22.67
C ILE A 392 33.14 -4.31 22.60
N SER A 393 33.85 -3.38 23.25
CA SER A 393 35.31 -3.35 23.25
C SER A 393 35.89 -4.46 24.12
N SER A 394 37.16 -4.82 23.87
CA SER A 394 37.90 -5.78 24.72
C SER A 394 38.02 -5.31 26.17
N GLU A 395 37.96 -4.00 26.43
CA GLU A 395 38.02 -3.43 27.78
C GLU A 395 36.72 -3.68 28.58
N LEU A 396 35.60 -3.86 27.89
CA LEU A 396 34.27 -3.96 28.50
C LEU A 396 33.68 -5.38 28.42
N GLU A 397 34.34 -6.30 27.72
CA GLU A 397 33.76 -7.61 27.42
C GLU A 397 33.64 -8.50 28.66
N ASP A 398 34.62 -8.52 29.56
CA ASP A 398 34.54 -9.30 30.79
C ASP A 398 33.36 -8.83 31.64
N SER A 399 33.27 -7.52 31.91
CA SER A 399 32.17 -6.94 32.69
C SER A 399 30.81 -7.16 32.02
N TYR A 400 30.74 -7.08 30.69
CA TYR A 400 29.51 -7.34 29.94
C TYR A 400 29.09 -8.81 30.01
N VAL A 401 30.03 -9.73 29.79
CA VAL A 401 29.74 -11.16 29.80
C VAL A 401 29.34 -11.61 31.20
N ASP A 402 30.09 -11.22 32.22
CA ASP A 402 29.84 -11.62 33.61
C ASP A 402 28.49 -11.10 34.14
N LYS A 403 28.03 -9.95 33.62
CA LYS A 403 26.72 -9.38 33.97
C LYS A 403 25.54 -10.04 33.27
N ASN A 404 25.70 -10.45 32.01
CA ASN A 404 24.57 -10.77 31.13
C ASN A 404 24.50 -12.25 30.71
N PHE A 405 25.57 -13.03 30.88
CA PHE A 405 25.59 -14.46 30.55
C PHE A 405 25.81 -15.30 31.82
N PRO A 406 25.18 -16.49 31.90
CA PRO A 406 25.52 -17.48 32.90
C PRO A 406 27.02 -17.83 32.89
N SER A 407 27.60 -18.06 34.07
CA SER A 407 29.04 -18.32 34.23
C SER A 407 29.58 -19.48 33.37
N HIS A 408 28.79 -20.55 33.22
CA HIS A 408 29.15 -21.70 32.38
C HIS A 408 29.20 -21.39 30.88
N LEU A 409 28.62 -20.27 30.43
CA LEU A 409 28.62 -19.82 29.03
C LEU A 409 29.72 -18.78 28.74
N ARG A 410 30.42 -18.31 29.78
CA ARG A 410 31.38 -17.19 29.72
C ARG A 410 32.41 -17.35 28.60
N SER A 411 33.08 -18.49 28.52
CA SER A 411 34.13 -18.73 27.51
C SER A 411 33.59 -18.60 26.08
N ARG A 412 32.42 -19.19 25.79
CA ARG A 412 31.80 -19.11 24.46
C ARG A 412 31.32 -17.70 24.13
N ALA A 413 30.83 -16.96 25.12
CA ALA A 413 30.41 -15.57 24.93
C ALA A 413 31.59 -14.66 24.58
N LEU A 414 32.76 -14.84 25.21
CA LEU A 414 33.98 -14.11 24.89
C LEU A 414 34.49 -14.44 23.47
N ASP A 415 34.55 -15.73 23.12
CA ASP A 415 34.90 -16.17 21.77
C ASP A 415 33.97 -15.56 20.70
N ALA A 416 32.67 -15.46 20.99
CA ALA A 416 31.69 -14.86 20.10
C ALA A 416 31.90 -13.35 19.91
N LEU A 417 32.17 -12.63 20.98
CA LEU A 417 32.47 -11.19 20.94
C LEU A 417 33.76 -10.92 20.15
N ASP A 418 34.80 -11.75 20.33
CA ASP A 418 36.04 -11.62 19.57
C ASP A 418 35.84 -11.87 18.07
N MET A 419 35.06 -12.90 17.72
CA MET A 419 34.71 -13.18 16.32
C MET A 419 33.89 -12.04 15.68
N LEU A 420 32.92 -11.47 16.41
CA LEU A 420 32.15 -10.31 15.94
C LEU A 420 33.03 -9.06 15.79
N ARG A 421 33.91 -8.78 16.75
CA ARG A 421 34.91 -7.70 16.66
C ARG A 421 35.77 -7.85 15.41
N SER A 422 36.27 -9.05 15.18
CA SER A 422 37.10 -9.37 14.01
C SER A 422 36.33 -9.15 12.71
N TYR A 423 35.11 -9.66 12.61
CA TYR A 423 34.30 -9.48 11.40
C TYR A 423 33.91 -8.00 11.17
N ALA A 424 33.54 -7.28 12.21
CA ALA A 424 33.12 -5.88 12.12
C ALA A 424 34.24 -4.94 11.65
N ARG A 425 35.51 -5.29 11.91
CA ARG A 425 36.69 -4.58 11.37
C ARG A 425 36.82 -4.78 9.85
N LEU A 426 36.40 -5.94 9.34
CA LEU A 426 36.50 -6.30 7.93
C LEU A 426 35.30 -5.84 7.09
N ASN A 427 34.09 -5.85 7.67
CA ASN A 427 32.87 -5.52 6.96
C ASN A 427 31.82 -4.88 7.90
N LYS A 428 31.22 -3.76 7.46
CA LYS A 428 30.19 -3.02 8.19
C LYS A 428 28.75 -3.37 7.78
N GLU A 429 28.55 -4.41 6.98
CA GLU A 429 27.22 -4.87 6.53
C GLU A 429 26.38 -5.42 7.68
N ARG A 430 25.43 -4.60 8.16
CA ARG A 430 24.56 -4.89 9.31
C ARG A 430 23.78 -6.20 9.22
N LEU A 431 23.32 -6.59 8.03
CA LEU A 431 22.57 -7.84 7.84
C LEU A 431 23.44 -9.08 8.04
N LYS A 432 24.71 -9.03 7.61
CA LYS A 432 25.67 -10.11 7.80
C LYS A 432 26.11 -10.22 9.26
N LEU A 433 26.33 -9.09 9.92
CA LEU A 433 26.57 -9.03 11.37
C LEU A 433 25.41 -9.61 12.17
N ALA A 434 24.17 -9.23 11.86
CA ALA A 434 22.98 -9.74 12.55
C ALA A 434 22.71 -11.23 12.28
N ALA A 435 23.15 -11.77 11.14
CA ALA A 435 23.11 -13.20 10.85
C ALA A 435 24.19 -13.95 11.64
N LEU A 436 25.40 -13.41 11.67
CA LEU A 436 26.52 -13.96 12.44
C LEU A 436 26.21 -13.97 13.94
N GLU A 437 25.60 -12.91 14.48
CA GLU A 437 25.13 -12.86 15.87
C GLU A 437 24.13 -13.99 16.19
N LYS A 438 23.18 -14.29 15.30
CA LYS A 438 22.24 -15.42 15.51
C LYS A 438 22.96 -16.75 15.60
N TRP A 439 23.93 -16.98 14.73
CA TRP A 439 24.75 -18.18 14.72
C TRP A 439 25.56 -18.33 16.01
N LEU A 440 26.18 -17.24 16.47
CA LEU A 440 27.01 -17.25 17.67
C LEU A 440 26.19 -17.41 18.94
N LEU A 441 25.06 -16.71 19.04
CA LEU A 441 24.13 -16.90 20.15
C LEU A 441 23.60 -18.34 20.18
N TRP A 442 23.25 -18.91 19.02
CA TRP A 442 22.82 -20.30 18.95
C TRP A 442 23.93 -21.25 19.44
N ALA A 443 25.17 -21.03 19.00
CA ALA A 443 26.32 -21.83 19.43
C ALA A 443 26.57 -21.72 20.94
N ILE A 444 26.43 -20.53 21.53
CA ILE A 444 26.58 -20.31 22.97
C ILE A 444 25.58 -21.16 23.77
N TYR A 445 24.31 -21.13 23.38
CA TYR A 445 23.21 -21.69 24.17
C TYR A 445 22.85 -23.15 23.86
N PHE A 446 23.10 -23.62 22.64
CA PHE A 446 22.64 -24.92 22.17
C PHE A 446 23.77 -25.88 21.78
N THR A 447 25.02 -25.49 22.02
CA THR A 447 26.18 -26.36 21.81
C THR A 447 27.14 -26.31 22.98
N ASP A 448 27.80 -27.43 23.26
CA ASP A 448 28.88 -27.52 24.24
C ASP A 448 30.27 -27.32 23.62
N LYS A 449 30.32 -27.07 22.31
CA LYS A 449 31.56 -26.94 21.54
C LYS A 449 32.09 -25.50 21.59
N PRO A 450 33.42 -25.30 21.57
CA PRO A 450 33.98 -23.98 21.28
C PRO A 450 33.64 -23.57 19.85
N ILE A 451 33.55 -22.26 19.59
CA ILE A 451 33.10 -21.71 18.29
C ILE A 451 34.01 -22.15 17.13
N SER A 452 35.30 -22.33 17.40
CA SER A 452 36.30 -22.82 16.46
C SER A 452 36.12 -24.29 16.05
N ALA A 453 35.42 -25.10 16.86
CA ALA A 453 35.19 -26.52 16.62
C ALA A 453 33.82 -26.83 16.02
N LEU A 454 33.03 -25.82 15.67
CA LEU A 454 31.74 -26.00 15.01
C LEU A 454 31.93 -26.61 13.62
N THR A 455 31.01 -27.52 13.27
CA THR A 455 31.07 -28.34 12.06
C THR A 455 29.95 -27.99 11.09
N LYS A 456 30.00 -28.57 9.87
CA LYS A 456 28.89 -28.48 8.91
C LYS A 456 27.57 -29.03 9.48
N ASN A 457 27.62 -30.04 10.35
CA ASN A 457 26.42 -30.59 10.99
C ASN A 457 25.82 -29.63 12.03
N ASP A 458 26.67 -28.89 12.75
CA ASP A 458 26.20 -27.83 13.66
C ASP A 458 25.53 -26.71 12.86
N ALA A 459 26.09 -26.33 11.71
CA ALA A 459 25.45 -25.40 10.78
C ALA A 459 24.06 -25.89 10.34
N LYS A 460 23.90 -27.18 10.03
CA LYS A 460 22.59 -27.78 9.68
C LYS A 460 21.59 -27.69 10.83
N ASP A 461 22.02 -27.95 12.07
CA ASP A 461 21.15 -27.82 13.26
C ASP A 461 20.75 -26.37 13.53
N PHE A 462 21.64 -25.42 13.31
CA PHE A 462 21.30 -24.00 13.36
C PHE A 462 20.29 -23.58 12.28
N LEU A 463 20.35 -24.15 11.06
CA LEU A 463 19.34 -23.85 10.05
C LEU A 463 17.96 -24.38 10.47
N ARG A 464 17.90 -25.57 11.08
CA ARG A 464 16.67 -26.09 11.71
C ARG A 464 16.15 -25.17 12.81
N PHE A 465 17.05 -24.61 13.63
CA PHE A 465 16.70 -23.60 14.63
C PHE A 465 16.10 -22.33 14.01
N CYS A 466 16.67 -21.83 12.92
CA CYS A 466 16.15 -20.64 12.23
C CYS A 466 14.75 -20.83 11.61
N MET A 467 14.37 -22.08 11.32
CA MET A 467 13.03 -22.42 10.84
C MET A 467 11.97 -22.26 11.93
N SER A 468 12.28 -22.60 13.19
CA SER A 468 11.36 -22.48 14.32
C SER A 468 12.11 -22.23 15.63
N PRO A 469 12.56 -20.98 15.87
CA PRO A 469 13.22 -20.60 17.12
C PRO A 469 12.20 -20.53 18.27
N PRO A 470 12.64 -20.74 19.53
CA PRO A 470 11.77 -20.70 20.70
C PRO A 470 11.15 -19.31 20.91
N ALA A 471 10.05 -19.24 21.67
CA ALA A 471 9.29 -17.99 21.90
C ALA A 471 10.16 -16.85 22.46
N SER A 472 11.06 -17.14 23.38
CA SER A 472 12.00 -16.18 23.99
C SER A 472 13.01 -15.56 23.01
N TRP A 473 13.14 -16.10 21.80
CA TRP A 473 14.00 -15.60 20.73
C TRP A 473 13.22 -14.87 19.63
N ARG A 474 11.90 -14.79 19.74
CA ARG A 474 10.99 -14.18 18.76
C ARG A 474 10.30 -12.95 19.35
N GLY A 475 10.17 -11.90 18.56
CA GLY A 475 9.41 -10.71 18.91
C GLY A 475 8.49 -10.26 17.78
N ASP A 476 7.39 -9.60 18.14
CA ASP A 476 6.37 -9.14 17.19
C ASP A 476 6.85 -7.96 16.34
N SER A 477 7.87 -7.23 16.81
CA SER A 477 8.41 -6.04 16.14
C SER A 477 9.92 -5.91 16.33
N ALA A 478 10.55 -5.10 15.49
CA ALA A 478 11.97 -4.78 15.62
C ALA A 478 12.19 -3.83 16.80
N GLN A 479 12.99 -4.26 17.77
CA GLN A 479 13.31 -3.50 18.97
C GLN A 479 14.80 -3.09 18.99
N PRO A 480 15.17 -1.95 19.61
CA PRO A 480 16.57 -1.61 19.83
C PRO A 480 17.23 -2.64 20.76
N ARG A 481 18.52 -2.92 20.59
CA ARG A 481 19.25 -3.94 21.39
C ARG A 481 19.53 -3.50 22.82
N PHE A 482 19.87 -2.23 22.98
CA PHE A 482 20.17 -1.59 24.25
C PHE A 482 19.21 -0.43 24.47
N ASN A 483 18.97 -0.09 25.73
CA ASN A 483 18.17 1.07 26.10
C ASN A 483 18.92 2.38 25.85
N SER A 484 18.19 3.49 25.84
CA SER A 484 18.75 4.84 25.61
C SER A 484 19.50 5.42 26.81
N ILE A 485 19.36 4.81 27.99
CA ILE A 485 19.87 5.33 29.27
C ILE A 485 21.33 4.92 29.49
N SER A 486 21.71 3.72 29.06
CA SER A 486 23.09 3.24 29.07
C SER A 486 23.38 2.45 27.80
N ARG A 487 24.50 2.79 27.13
CA ARG A 487 24.90 2.18 25.84
C ARG A 487 25.02 0.66 25.87
N LEU A 488 25.12 0.04 27.04
CA LEU A 488 25.24 -1.41 27.22
C LEU A 488 24.16 -2.03 28.12
N ALA A 489 23.11 -1.27 28.49
CA ALA A 489 21.99 -1.85 29.23
C ALA A 489 20.99 -2.48 28.25
N ILE A 490 20.78 -3.79 28.38
CA ILE A 490 19.97 -4.59 27.44
C ILE A 490 18.52 -4.09 27.44
N ASN A 491 17.93 -4.02 26.25
CA ASN A 491 16.48 -3.85 26.11
C ASN A 491 15.79 -5.22 26.30
N SER A 492 14.96 -5.35 27.33
CA SER A 492 14.23 -6.58 27.64
C SER A 492 13.24 -7.02 26.56
N TYR A 493 12.82 -6.11 25.67
CA TYR A 493 11.95 -6.43 24.54
C TYR A 493 12.73 -6.87 23.29
N TRP A 494 14.06 -6.80 23.30
CA TRP A 494 14.85 -7.21 22.15
C TRP A 494 14.90 -8.73 22.01
N THR A 495 14.72 -9.19 20.78
CA THR A 495 14.88 -10.59 20.41
C THR A 495 15.66 -10.73 19.09
N PRO A 496 16.40 -11.84 18.89
CA PRO A 496 17.17 -12.03 17.66
C PRO A 496 16.32 -12.14 16.39
N PHE A 497 15.10 -12.69 16.48
CA PHE A 497 14.17 -12.85 15.37
C PHE A 497 12.93 -11.94 15.54
N HIS A 498 12.67 -11.09 14.55
CA HIS A 498 11.51 -10.19 14.52
C HIS A 498 10.61 -10.53 13.33
N VAL A 499 9.31 -10.25 13.44
CA VAL A 499 8.30 -10.45 12.37
C VAL A 499 8.28 -11.92 11.94
N PHE A 500 7.74 -12.76 12.83
CA PHE A 500 7.58 -14.18 12.58
C PHE A 500 6.20 -14.44 11.98
N GLU A 501 6.13 -14.59 10.65
CA GLU A 501 4.94 -15.11 10.01
C GLU A 501 5.04 -16.63 9.87
N ASP A 502 4.00 -17.36 10.26
CA ASP A 502 3.98 -18.82 10.34
C ASP A 502 3.91 -19.54 8.99
N SER A 503 4.17 -18.83 7.88
CA SER A 503 4.30 -19.47 6.57
C SER A 503 5.62 -20.24 6.47
N TRP A 504 5.52 -21.53 6.13
CA TRP A 504 6.66 -22.39 5.84
C TRP A 504 7.59 -21.78 4.77
N GLU A 505 7.03 -21.22 3.69
CA GLU A 505 7.81 -20.60 2.62
C GLU A 505 8.58 -19.35 3.11
N LYS A 506 7.93 -18.47 3.89
CA LYS A 506 8.59 -17.30 4.45
C LYS A 506 9.72 -17.69 5.43
N SER A 507 9.51 -18.75 6.20
CA SER A 507 10.53 -19.30 7.10
C SER A 507 11.73 -19.86 6.33
N ILE A 508 11.52 -20.57 5.22
CA ILE A 508 12.60 -21.02 4.32
C ILE A 508 13.40 -19.82 3.80
N LEU A 509 12.74 -18.81 3.26
CA LEU A 509 13.42 -17.67 2.65
C LEU A 509 14.25 -16.89 3.68
N ARG A 510 13.75 -16.75 4.92
CA ARG A 510 14.50 -16.16 6.03
C ARG A 510 15.75 -17.00 6.36
N THR A 511 15.58 -18.30 6.56
CA THR A 511 16.66 -19.23 6.89
C THR A 511 17.73 -19.27 5.79
N ALA A 512 17.33 -19.29 4.51
CA ALA A 512 18.24 -19.24 3.38
C ALA A 512 19.06 -17.93 3.35
N ARG A 513 18.45 -16.77 3.65
CA ARG A 513 19.19 -15.50 3.77
C ARG A 513 20.22 -15.54 4.90
N ILE A 514 19.83 -16.04 6.06
CA ILE A 514 20.73 -16.18 7.21
C ILE A 514 21.94 -17.05 6.84
N ARG A 515 21.69 -18.21 6.21
CA ARG A 515 22.75 -19.10 5.70
C ARG A 515 23.70 -18.37 4.77
N ASP A 516 23.18 -17.70 3.74
CA ASP A 516 24.00 -17.03 2.72
C ASP A 516 24.82 -15.88 3.33
N TRP A 517 24.27 -15.15 4.29
CA TRP A 517 24.96 -14.10 5.04
C TRP A 517 26.05 -14.66 5.96
N CYS A 518 25.79 -15.74 6.70
CA CYS A 518 26.80 -16.42 7.50
C CYS A 518 27.93 -16.99 6.62
N LYS A 519 27.59 -17.64 5.50
CA LYS A 519 28.56 -18.11 4.50
C LYS A 519 29.46 -16.99 4.00
N SER A 520 28.89 -15.82 3.71
CA SER A 520 29.65 -14.63 3.31
C SER A 520 30.53 -14.08 4.43
N ALA A 521 30.07 -14.10 5.69
CA ALA A 521 30.84 -13.63 6.83
C ALA A 521 32.06 -14.53 7.08
N TYR A 522 31.84 -15.85 7.11
CA TYR A 522 32.90 -16.86 7.24
C TYR A 522 33.93 -16.75 6.12
N ARG A 523 33.50 -16.60 4.86
CA ARG A 523 34.44 -16.41 3.74
C ARG A 523 35.38 -15.23 4.00
N LYS A 524 34.84 -14.10 4.48
CA LYS A 524 35.65 -12.91 4.74
C LYS A 524 36.62 -13.10 5.90
N LEU A 525 36.21 -13.79 6.95
CA LEU A 525 37.10 -14.14 8.07
C LEU A 525 38.25 -15.05 7.60
N ILE A 526 37.95 -16.06 6.77
CA ILE A 526 38.96 -16.99 6.23
C ILE A 526 39.97 -16.28 5.33
N GLU A 527 39.49 -15.41 4.43
CA GLU A 527 40.34 -14.56 3.57
C GLU A 527 41.31 -13.69 4.37
N ASN A 528 41.02 -13.42 5.65
CA ASN A 528 41.82 -12.60 6.54
C ASN A 528 42.52 -13.45 7.63
N ASN A 529 42.94 -14.66 7.27
CA ASN A 529 43.78 -15.56 8.07
C ASN A 529 43.17 -16.04 9.40
N HIS A 530 41.85 -15.99 9.57
CA HIS A 530 41.21 -16.71 10.66
C HIS A 530 41.25 -18.22 10.36
N LYS A 531 41.76 -19.03 11.29
CA LYS A 531 41.83 -20.51 11.20
C LYS A 531 40.44 -21.16 11.38
N LEU A 532 39.49 -20.79 10.53
CA LEU A 532 38.12 -21.27 10.54
C LEU A 532 37.82 -22.06 9.27
N LEU A 533 37.02 -23.11 9.39
CA LEU A 533 36.39 -23.75 8.24
C LEU A 533 35.08 -23.05 7.92
N ASN A 534 34.75 -22.86 6.64
CA ASN A 534 33.44 -22.35 6.27
C ASN A 534 32.40 -23.47 6.40
N VAL A 535 31.77 -23.53 7.57
CA VAL A 535 30.76 -24.54 7.91
C VAL A 535 29.45 -24.41 7.10
N PHE A 536 29.26 -23.28 6.41
CA PHE A 536 28.08 -22.99 5.57
C PHE A 536 28.31 -23.21 4.07
N ASN A 537 29.48 -23.73 3.66
CA ASN A 537 29.68 -24.15 2.28
C ASN A 537 28.86 -25.41 1.98
N ASP A 538 28.23 -25.41 0.80
CA ASP A 538 27.64 -26.62 0.22
C ASP A 538 28.78 -27.65 -0.01
N PRO A 539 28.49 -28.97 0.05
CA PRO A 539 29.49 -29.99 -0.27
C PRO A 539 30.14 -29.78 -1.63
#